data_AF-A0A817YVJ0-F1
#
_entry.id   AF-A0A817YVJ0-F1
#
_cell.length_a   1.000
_cell.length_b   1.000
_cell.length_c   1.000
_cell.angle_alpha   90.00
_cell.angle_beta   90.00
_cell.angle_gamma   90.00
#
_symmetry.space_group_name_H-M   'P 1'
#
loop_
_entity.id
_entity.type
_entity.pdbx_description
1 polymer ?
#
loop_
_entity_poly.entity_id
_entity_poly.type
_entity_poly.pdbx_seq_one_letter_code
_entity_poly.pdbx_strand_id
1 'polypeptide(L)'
;MQFVLLDKPRRIVYMINPAKNSKDLFTAYDPFDPEKENFKKDEVAPDDILREYSYISVRDNAWDARPIEQLTLILFDVSGSMQNTPARNSKNLLDLSISALGAWCDKFCSNRLPHAIGLIYCGAKITATTQLIHEACPITNNFNDFEKSFSSRPDCGSSTPLYDAVEFALKIMNQFYEQHRSKMSPNYHKLIVCLSDGEDTCSNMTLPTIAERLKQDNVIFDSICFNRKEAKSLVHLCTSSRGYYYFPIPHLEKNLISLFEREPAMVVERRDRNVYGVVKEPKLCEAKALHVPAINLGEAPVKDIAVSNQTLSRVLREANNLKQRSLENFIIFVCKDNILFWKIIMKGPTGTSYCGYTWLLSVEFPSQTYPLRPPEIRFITPIYHCNISEDGKICHEILRSHWTSQTTMYDVLKQIVSLLFQPEPNDALSTAKGDLLKTAPEDYLKELKQHNEKYAKATIEELTNQYQLEQFST
;
A
#
# COMPACT_ATOMS: atom_id res chain seq x y z
N MET A 1 12.70 30.54 5.28
CA MET A 1 12.77 29.17 4.74
C MET A 1 13.97 29.12 3.79
N GLN A 2 15.08 28.52 4.21
CA GLN A 2 16.22 28.30 3.30
C GLN A 2 15.97 26.98 2.58
N PHE A 3 16.13 27.00 1.26
CA PHE A 3 15.94 25.82 0.42
C PHE A 3 17.30 25.29 -0.03
N VAL A 4 17.37 23.98 -0.25
CA VAL A 4 18.62 23.28 -0.53
C VAL A 4 18.48 22.48 -1.82
N LEU A 5 19.39 22.73 -2.77
CA LEU A 5 19.50 21.98 -4.04
C LEU A 5 20.76 21.12 -4.02
N LEU A 6 20.64 19.87 -4.46
CA LEU A 6 21.66 18.84 -4.37
C LEU A 6 22.15 18.47 -5.78
N ASP A 7 23.34 18.94 -6.15
CA ASP A 7 23.97 18.66 -7.44
C ASP A 7 24.69 17.31 -7.35
N LYS A 8 23.97 16.23 -7.70
CA LYS A 8 24.39 14.83 -7.52
C LYS A 8 25.75 14.48 -8.18
N PRO A 9 26.08 14.96 -9.39
CA PRO A 9 27.40 14.74 -9.99
C PRO A 9 28.53 15.43 -9.23
N ARG A 10 28.29 16.62 -8.66
CA ARG A 10 29.34 17.45 -8.04
C ARG A 10 29.41 17.32 -6.52
N ARG A 11 28.43 16.67 -5.88
CA ARG A 11 28.25 16.57 -4.42
C ARG A 11 28.14 17.92 -3.72
N ILE A 12 27.54 18.91 -4.39
CA ILE A 12 27.40 20.28 -3.89
C ILE A 12 25.97 20.53 -3.41
N VAL A 13 25.86 21.24 -2.29
CA VAL A 13 24.62 21.65 -1.64
C VAL A 13 24.48 23.17 -1.78
N TYR A 14 23.52 23.65 -2.56
CA TYR A 14 23.26 25.08 -2.74
C TYR A 14 22.19 25.57 -1.74
N MET A 15 22.52 26.55 -0.90
CA MET A 15 21.60 27.17 0.04
C MET A 15 21.03 28.49 -0.50
N ILE A 16 19.69 28.62 -0.51
CA ILE A 16 19.01 29.85 -0.93
C ILE A 16 18.71 30.74 0.27
N ASN A 17 19.10 32.02 0.21
CA ASN A 17 18.70 33.03 1.20
C ASN A 17 17.39 33.74 0.79
N PRO A 18 16.25 33.49 1.47
CA PRO A 18 14.95 34.05 1.09
C PRO A 18 14.82 35.56 1.33
N ALA A 19 15.80 36.22 1.97
CA ALA A 19 15.72 37.63 2.35
C ALA A 19 16.12 38.63 1.24
N LYS A 20 16.54 38.16 0.05
CA LYS A 20 16.85 39.04 -1.09
C LYS A 20 16.20 38.49 -2.36
N ASN A 21 15.32 39.29 -2.97
CA ASN A 21 14.67 39.04 -4.27
C ASN A 21 15.66 39.11 -5.46
N SER A 22 16.90 38.63 -5.33
CA SER A 22 17.84 38.55 -6.47
C SER A 22 18.16 37.10 -6.79
N LYS A 23 18.28 36.81 -8.09
CA LYS A 23 18.62 35.49 -8.66
C LYS A 23 20.07 35.05 -8.36
N ASP A 24 20.80 35.80 -7.53
CA ASP A 24 22.26 35.83 -7.57
C ASP A 24 22.96 35.40 -6.28
N LEU A 25 22.25 34.80 -5.31
CA LEU A 25 22.84 34.43 -4.02
C LEU A 25 22.51 32.99 -3.64
N PHE A 26 23.34 32.06 -4.13
CA PHE A 26 23.41 30.68 -3.66
C PHE A 26 24.73 30.47 -2.94
N THR A 27 24.69 29.86 -1.75
CA THR A 27 25.92 29.43 -1.07
C THR A 27 26.08 27.92 -1.26
N ALA A 28 27.11 27.51 -2.00
CA ALA A 28 27.47 26.13 -2.24
C ALA A 28 28.29 25.56 -1.07
N TYR A 29 28.01 24.34 -0.63
CA TYR A 29 28.75 23.63 0.42
C TYR A 29 28.92 22.14 0.08
N ASP A 30 30.08 21.56 0.40
CA ASP A 30 30.32 20.11 0.30
C ASP A 30 30.11 19.47 1.69
N PRO A 31 29.06 18.66 1.88
CA PRO A 31 28.74 18.05 3.16
C PRO A 31 29.70 16.92 3.58
N PHE A 32 30.65 16.53 2.72
CA PHE A 32 31.60 15.46 2.99
C PHE A 32 33.02 15.96 3.27
N ASP A 33 33.29 17.26 3.12
CA ASP A 33 34.57 17.88 3.50
C ASP A 33 34.35 19.29 4.09
N PRO A 34 33.85 19.38 5.35
CA PRO A 34 33.47 20.65 5.98
C PRO A 34 34.60 21.66 6.14
N GLU A 35 35.85 21.19 6.12
CA GLU A 35 37.04 21.97 6.47
C GLU A 35 37.75 22.59 5.25
N LYS A 36 37.36 22.21 4.02
CA LYS A 36 37.86 22.88 2.80
C LYS A 36 37.10 24.17 2.51
N GLU A 37 37.61 25.30 3.03
CA GLU A 37 37.15 26.67 2.75
C GLU A 37 37.28 27.14 1.26
N ASN A 38 37.53 26.26 0.29
CA ASN A 38 37.89 26.66 -1.08
C ASN A 38 36.71 26.92 -2.03
N PHE A 39 35.45 26.95 -1.56
CA PHE A 39 34.31 27.20 -2.44
C PHE A 39 33.79 28.64 -2.30
N LYS A 40 33.81 29.38 -3.42
CA LYS A 40 33.40 30.79 -3.49
C LYS A 40 31.93 30.94 -3.11
N LYS A 41 31.66 31.80 -2.14
CA LYS A 41 30.38 31.94 -1.42
C LYS A 41 29.21 32.50 -2.26
N ASP A 42 29.44 32.80 -3.53
CA ASP A 42 28.55 33.62 -4.38
C ASP A 42 28.51 33.11 -5.85
N GLU A 43 28.40 31.79 -6.07
CA GLU A 43 28.15 31.26 -7.43
C GLU A 43 26.65 31.23 -7.75
N VAL A 44 26.29 31.62 -8.98
CA VAL A 44 24.92 31.60 -9.49
C VAL A 44 24.57 30.16 -9.88
N ALA A 45 23.41 29.66 -9.43
CA ALA A 45 22.96 28.32 -9.78
C ALA A 45 22.75 28.18 -11.30
N PRO A 46 23.20 27.06 -11.91
CA PRO A 46 22.94 26.75 -13.32
C PRO A 46 21.45 26.83 -13.73
N ASP A 47 21.17 27.27 -14.96
CA ASP A 47 19.80 27.58 -15.46
C ASP A 47 18.84 26.36 -15.49
N ASP A 48 19.39 25.16 -15.62
CA ASP A 48 18.69 23.88 -15.51
C ASP A 48 18.09 23.66 -14.11
N ILE A 49 18.85 24.00 -13.06
CA ILE A 49 18.40 23.90 -11.67
C ILE A 49 17.30 24.93 -11.35
N LEU A 50 17.40 26.15 -11.91
CA LEU A 50 16.39 27.19 -11.75
C LEU A 50 15.03 26.83 -12.38
N ARG A 51 15.03 26.04 -13.46
CA ARG A 51 13.79 25.54 -14.09
C ARG A 51 13.08 24.50 -13.24
N GLU A 52 13.80 23.60 -12.60
CA GLU A 52 13.22 22.60 -11.67
C GLU A 52 12.55 23.26 -10.46
N TYR A 53 13.11 24.38 -9.97
CA TYR A 53 12.55 25.11 -8.82
C TYR A 53 11.16 25.71 -9.07
N SER A 54 10.86 26.07 -10.32
CA SER A 54 9.51 26.53 -10.69
C SER A 54 8.44 25.44 -10.54
N TYR A 55 8.85 24.17 -10.47
CA TYR A 55 7.98 23.00 -10.37
C TYR A 55 7.68 22.58 -8.92
N ILE A 56 8.54 22.96 -7.96
CA ILE A 56 8.48 22.49 -6.55
C ILE A 56 7.53 23.34 -5.69
N SER A 57 7.06 24.46 -6.22
CA SER A 57 6.07 25.32 -5.59
C SER A 57 4.64 24.81 -5.81
N VAL A 58 4.25 23.66 -5.24
CA VAL A 58 2.81 23.35 -5.08
C VAL A 58 2.55 22.46 -3.85
N ARG A 59 2.14 23.07 -2.73
CA ARG A 59 1.06 22.50 -1.91
C ARG A 59 -0.21 22.71 -2.74
N ASP A 60 -0.71 21.66 -3.41
CA ASP A 60 -2.05 21.51 -4.02
C ASP A 60 -2.05 20.26 -4.92
N ASN A 61 -3.03 19.36 -4.74
CA ASN A 61 -3.69 18.55 -5.79
C ASN A 61 -2.87 17.81 -6.88
N ALA A 62 -1.59 17.49 -6.67
CA ALA A 62 -0.79 16.79 -7.68
C ALA A 62 -0.91 15.26 -7.57
N TRP A 63 -1.20 14.62 -8.71
CA TRP A 63 -1.28 13.17 -8.84
C TRP A 63 0.04 12.48 -8.46
N ASP A 64 -0.01 11.27 -7.85
CA ASP A 64 1.15 10.38 -7.74
C ASP A 64 1.81 10.27 -9.12
N ALA A 65 3.11 10.51 -9.15
CA ALA A 65 3.85 10.63 -10.38
C ALA A 65 4.28 9.24 -10.92
N ARG A 66 4.06 8.15 -10.19
CA ARG A 66 4.22 6.78 -10.70
C ARG A 66 3.12 6.45 -11.72
N PRO A 67 3.40 5.64 -12.74
CA PRO A 67 2.37 5.23 -13.69
C PRO A 67 1.31 4.39 -12.98
N ILE A 68 0.04 4.59 -13.34
CA ILE A 68 -1.10 3.87 -12.77
C ILE A 68 -1.05 2.41 -13.26
N GLU A 69 -0.93 1.46 -12.34
CA GLU A 69 -0.91 0.02 -12.63
C GLU A 69 -2.30 -0.62 -12.54
N GLN A 70 -3.24 0.00 -11.82
CA GLN A 70 -4.60 -0.48 -11.74
C GLN A 70 -5.60 0.67 -11.64
N LEU A 71 -6.63 0.62 -12.46
CA LEU A 71 -7.79 1.50 -12.42
C LEU A 71 -8.98 0.73 -11.85
N THR A 72 -9.50 1.17 -10.71
CA THR A 72 -10.61 0.50 -10.02
C THR A 72 -11.83 1.41 -9.91
N LEU A 73 -12.97 0.97 -10.43
CA LEU A 73 -14.25 1.63 -10.17
C LEU A 73 -15.11 0.78 -9.24
N ILE A 74 -15.62 1.41 -8.19
CA ILE A 74 -16.58 0.80 -7.28
C ILE A 74 -17.99 1.14 -7.77
N LEU A 75 -18.74 0.12 -8.15
CA LEU A 75 -20.18 0.21 -8.39
C LEU A 75 -20.89 -0.14 -7.10
N PHE A 76 -21.52 0.85 -6.49
CA PHE A 76 -22.20 0.66 -5.21
C PHE A 76 -23.71 0.77 -5.39
N ASP A 77 -24.41 -0.34 -5.14
CA ASP A 77 -25.86 -0.40 -5.10
C ASP A 77 -26.39 0.31 -3.85
N VAL A 78 -27.22 1.32 -4.08
CA VAL A 78 -27.86 2.13 -3.03
C VAL A 78 -29.38 1.95 -3.02
N SER A 79 -29.88 0.94 -3.73
CA SER A 79 -31.31 0.59 -3.77
C SER A 79 -31.89 0.32 -2.38
N GLY A 80 -33.22 0.40 -2.28
CA GLY A 80 -33.92 0.19 -1.01
C GLY A 80 -33.64 -1.17 -0.34
N SER A 81 -33.28 -2.21 -1.10
CA SER A 81 -32.94 -3.52 -0.54
C SER A 81 -31.64 -3.50 0.28
N MET A 82 -30.65 -2.70 -0.16
CA MET A 82 -29.38 -2.47 0.53
C MET A 82 -29.51 -1.69 1.85
N GLN A 83 -30.65 -1.01 2.06
CA GLN A 83 -30.93 -0.26 3.30
C GLN A 83 -31.53 -1.15 4.40
N ASN A 84 -31.88 -2.39 4.09
CA ASN A 84 -32.41 -3.32 5.08
C ASN A 84 -31.33 -3.77 6.07
N THR A 85 -31.72 -3.87 7.34
CA THR A 85 -30.83 -4.33 8.42
C THR A 85 -30.82 -5.86 8.46
N PRO A 86 -29.65 -6.52 8.43
CA PRO A 86 -29.56 -7.98 8.50
C PRO A 86 -30.00 -8.56 9.87
N ALA A 87 -29.91 -7.78 10.95
CA ALA A 87 -30.36 -8.12 12.31
C ALA A 87 -30.79 -6.89 13.15
N ARG A 88 -31.53 -7.11 14.24
CA ARG A 88 -31.93 -6.07 15.21
C ARG A 88 -30.65 -5.51 15.87
N ASN A 89 -30.38 -4.21 15.72
CA ASN A 89 -29.16 -3.49 16.19
C ASN A 89 -27.86 -3.70 15.37
N SER A 90 -27.93 -4.23 14.15
CA SER A 90 -26.77 -4.31 13.24
C SER A 90 -26.63 -3.06 12.36
N LYS A 91 -25.43 -2.81 11.82
CA LYS A 91 -25.24 -1.84 10.74
C LYS A 91 -26.02 -2.31 9.50
N ASN A 92 -26.62 -1.40 8.73
CA ASN A 92 -27.22 -1.78 7.45
C ASN A 92 -26.11 -2.21 6.45
N LEU A 93 -26.49 -2.92 5.38
CA LEU A 93 -25.52 -3.45 4.39
C LEU A 93 -24.66 -2.34 3.76
N LEU A 94 -25.25 -1.16 3.61
CA LEU A 94 -24.59 0.02 3.08
C LEU A 94 -23.48 0.53 4.02
N ASP A 95 -23.75 0.66 5.31
CA ASP A 95 -22.77 1.08 6.33
C ASP A 95 -21.65 0.05 6.53
N LEU A 96 -21.97 -1.25 6.41
CA LEU A 96 -20.99 -2.34 6.42
C LEU A 96 -20.06 -2.26 5.20
N SER A 97 -20.62 -2.03 4.02
CA SER A 97 -19.86 -1.89 2.77
C SER A 97 -18.94 -0.66 2.80
N ILE A 98 -19.42 0.48 3.32
CA ILE A 98 -18.58 1.67 3.52
C ILE A 98 -17.45 1.38 4.51
N SER A 99 -17.74 0.70 5.63
CA SER A 99 -16.71 0.33 6.62
C SER A 99 -15.63 -0.57 6.00
N ALA A 100 -16.03 -1.51 5.14
CA ALA A 100 -15.10 -2.39 4.44
C ALA A 100 -14.28 -1.67 3.36
N LEU A 101 -14.89 -0.74 2.63
CA LEU A 101 -14.18 0.15 1.69
C LEU A 101 -13.17 1.05 2.41
N GLY A 102 -13.47 1.54 3.61
CA GLY A 102 -12.53 2.30 4.44
C GLY A 102 -11.30 1.48 4.83
N ALA A 103 -11.49 0.24 5.30
CA ALA A 103 -10.37 -0.67 5.62
C ALA A 103 -9.47 -0.94 4.41
N TRP A 104 -10.06 -0.99 3.22
CA TRP A 104 -9.33 -1.11 1.97
C TRP A 104 -8.54 0.16 1.60
N CYS A 105 -9.14 1.35 1.76
CA CYS A 105 -8.44 2.63 1.61
C CYS A 105 -7.24 2.73 2.55
N ASP A 106 -7.39 2.37 3.83
CA ASP A 106 -6.30 2.36 4.80
C ASP A 106 -5.15 1.44 4.36
N LYS A 107 -5.48 0.26 3.83
CA LYS A 107 -4.50 -0.69 3.31
C LYS A 107 -3.79 -0.18 2.05
N PHE A 108 -4.50 0.51 1.17
CA PHE A 108 -3.90 1.14 0.00
C PHE A 108 -2.97 2.28 0.36
N CYS A 109 -3.42 3.18 1.23
CA CYS A 109 -2.63 4.30 1.71
C CYS A 109 -1.35 3.83 2.39
N SER A 110 -1.44 2.77 3.21
CA SER A 110 -0.28 2.18 3.88
C SER A 110 0.68 1.47 2.93
N ASN A 111 0.18 0.80 1.88
CA ASN A 111 1.01 0.08 0.92
C ASN A 111 1.47 0.92 -0.29
N ARG A 112 1.03 2.18 -0.39
CA ARG A 112 1.26 3.09 -1.53
C ARG A 112 1.10 2.39 -2.89
N LEU A 113 -0.02 1.71 -3.11
CA LEU A 113 -0.24 1.03 -4.39
C LEU A 113 -0.52 2.07 -5.49
N PRO A 114 0.08 1.96 -6.70
CA PRO A 114 -0.10 2.90 -7.80
C PRO A 114 -1.45 2.70 -8.50
N HIS A 115 -2.53 2.95 -7.75
CA HIS A 115 -3.91 2.70 -8.16
C HIS A 115 -4.66 4.02 -8.30
N ALA A 116 -5.59 4.06 -9.25
CA ALA A 116 -6.60 5.10 -9.34
C ALA A 116 -7.97 4.51 -9.03
N ILE A 117 -8.77 5.24 -8.26
CA ILE A 117 -10.04 4.77 -7.73
C ILE A 117 -11.17 5.76 -8.04
N GLY A 118 -12.36 5.25 -8.35
CA GLY A 118 -13.56 6.07 -8.46
C GLY A 118 -14.79 5.35 -7.89
N LEU A 119 -15.85 6.13 -7.63
CA LEU A 119 -17.09 5.64 -7.05
C LEU A 119 -18.28 6.02 -7.92
N ILE A 120 -19.13 5.05 -8.21
CA ILE A 120 -20.40 5.24 -8.90
C ILE A 120 -21.50 4.67 -8.02
N TYR A 121 -22.50 5.50 -7.72
CA TYR A 121 -23.73 5.02 -7.11
C TYR A 121 -24.70 4.57 -8.20
N CYS A 122 -25.37 3.44 -7.96
CA CYS A 122 -26.42 2.95 -8.84
C CYS A 122 -27.72 2.69 -8.05
N GLY A 123 -28.82 3.19 -8.61
CA GLY A 123 -30.18 3.08 -8.08
C GLY A 123 -31.15 3.92 -8.90
N ALA A 124 -32.45 3.80 -8.67
CA ALA A 124 -33.44 4.71 -9.26
C ALA A 124 -34.49 5.16 -8.24
N LYS A 125 -34.94 6.41 -8.33
CA LYS A 125 -36.04 6.95 -7.51
C LYS A 125 -37.39 6.57 -8.11
N ILE A 126 -38.37 6.28 -7.26
CA ILE A 126 -39.73 5.86 -7.67
C ILE A 126 -40.52 7.03 -8.28
N THR A 127 -40.23 8.28 -7.87
CA THR A 127 -41.08 9.45 -8.14
C THR A 127 -40.86 10.13 -9.50
N ALA A 128 -39.76 9.82 -10.18
CA ALA A 128 -39.45 10.31 -11.52
C ALA A 128 -38.74 9.17 -12.23
N THR A 129 -39.20 8.77 -13.42
CA THR A 129 -38.68 7.69 -14.27
C THR A 129 -37.24 7.93 -14.77
N THR A 130 -36.34 8.32 -13.88
CA THR A 130 -34.98 8.79 -14.13
C THR A 130 -34.03 7.87 -13.38
N GLN A 131 -33.23 7.12 -14.12
CA GLN A 131 -32.13 6.32 -13.55
C GLN A 131 -31.14 7.26 -12.85
N LEU A 132 -30.74 6.96 -11.61
CA LEU A 132 -29.77 7.74 -10.82
C LEU A 132 -28.40 7.07 -10.85
N ILE A 133 -27.88 6.85 -12.06
CA ILE A 133 -26.48 6.47 -12.24
C ILE A 133 -25.69 7.77 -12.29
N HIS A 134 -24.87 8.02 -11.28
CA HIS A 134 -23.99 9.18 -11.29
C HIS A 134 -22.64 8.86 -10.67
N GLU A 135 -21.63 9.54 -11.18
CA GLU A 135 -20.28 9.56 -10.63
C GLU A 135 -20.30 10.30 -9.29
N ALA A 136 -20.09 9.56 -8.21
CA ALA A 136 -20.06 10.10 -6.86
C ALA A 136 -18.66 10.60 -6.48
N CYS A 137 -17.63 9.91 -6.99
CA CYS A 137 -16.24 10.31 -6.90
C CYS A 137 -15.59 10.13 -8.26
N PRO A 138 -15.10 11.22 -8.88
CA PRO A 138 -14.26 11.12 -10.06
C PRO A 138 -13.05 10.24 -9.81
N ILE A 139 -12.57 9.58 -10.86
CA ILE A 139 -11.34 8.78 -10.75
C ILE A 139 -10.22 9.66 -10.21
N THR A 140 -9.72 9.28 -9.04
CA THR A 140 -8.73 10.03 -8.27
C THR A 140 -7.68 9.09 -7.69
N ASN A 141 -6.53 9.64 -7.33
CA ASN A 141 -5.55 8.99 -6.46
C ASN A 141 -5.53 9.63 -5.05
N ASN A 142 -6.39 10.62 -4.79
CA ASN A 142 -6.59 11.19 -3.47
C ASN A 142 -7.70 10.44 -2.74
N PHE A 143 -7.29 9.49 -1.90
CA PHE A 143 -8.21 8.64 -1.14
C PHE A 143 -9.04 9.43 -0.11
N ASN A 144 -8.56 10.58 0.38
CA ASN A 144 -9.35 11.42 1.28
C ASN A 144 -10.59 11.98 0.57
N ASP A 145 -10.50 12.26 -0.73
CA ASP A 145 -11.64 12.75 -1.51
C ASP A 145 -12.61 11.61 -1.86
N PHE A 146 -12.08 10.40 -2.07
CA PHE A 146 -12.87 9.18 -2.19
C PHE A 146 -13.64 8.87 -0.89
N GLU A 147 -13.02 8.96 0.28
CA GLU A 147 -13.72 8.75 1.56
C GLU A 147 -14.80 9.79 1.83
N LYS A 148 -14.55 11.07 1.50
CA LYS A 148 -15.58 12.13 1.62
C LYS A 148 -16.81 11.84 0.75
N SER A 149 -16.63 11.20 -0.41
CA SER A 149 -17.73 10.86 -1.32
C SER A 149 -18.74 9.84 -0.75
N PHE A 150 -18.36 9.13 0.32
CA PHE A 150 -19.29 8.26 1.05
C PHE A 150 -20.36 9.05 1.82
N SER A 151 -20.05 10.29 2.18
CA SER A 151 -20.96 11.15 2.95
C SER A 151 -22.04 11.79 2.08
N SER A 152 -21.81 11.92 0.77
CA SER A 152 -22.73 12.54 -0.21
C SER A 152 -23.70 11.53 -0.84
N ARG A 153 -24.12 10.52 -0.08
CA ARG A 153 -25.01 9.45 -0.54
C ARG A 153 -26.36 9.99 -1.05
N PRO A 154 -26.86 9.50 -2.20
CA PRO A 154 -28.21 9.78 -2.66
C PRO A 154 -29.26 8.93 -1.91
N ASP A 155 -30.41 9.53 -1.58
CA ASP A 155 -31.60 8.76 -1.18
C ASP A 155 -32.18 8.06 -2.42
N CYS A 156 -32.07 6.73 -2.49
CA CYS A 156 -32.49 5.96 -3.66
C CYS A 156 -33.68 5.05 -3.38
N GLY A 157 -34.50 4.82 -4.42
CA GLY A 157 -35.72 4.00 -4.39
C GLY A 157 -35.46 2.50 -4.63
N SER A 158 -36.48 1.79 -5.09
CA SER A 158 -36.57 0.32 -5.03
C SER A 158 -35.97 -0.48 -6.20
N SER A 159 -35.29 0.14 -7.16
CA SER A 159 -34.77 -0.57 -8.34
C SER A 159 -33.31 -0.29 -8.65
N THR A 160 -32.67 -1.25 -9.31
CA THR A 160 -31.22 -1.35 -9.53
C THR A 160 -30.94 -1.51 -11.03
N PRO A 161 -30.54 -0.43 -11.75
CA PRO A 161 -30.11 -0.48 -13.14
C PRO A 161 -28.61 -0.82 -13.20
N LEU A 162 -28.26 -2.05 -12.82
CA LEU A 162 -26.88 -2.50 -12.68
C LEU A 162 -26.15 -2.56 -14.02
N TYR A 163 -26.76 -3.12 -15.07
CA TYR A 163 -26.11 -3.23 -16.38
C TYR A 163 -25.84 -1.87 -17.02
N ASP A 164 -26.77 -0.93 -16.87
CA ASP A 164 -26.58 0.45 -17.32
C ASP A 164 -25.49 1.16 -16.48
N ALA A 165 -25.33 0.81 -15.19
CA ALA A 165 -24.24 1.34 -14.36
C ALA A 165 -22.86 0.78 -14.76
N VAL A 166 -22.77 -0.51 -15.13
CA VAL A 166 -21.55 -1.10 -15.69
C VAL A 166 -21.17 -0.42 -17.01
N GLU A 167 -22.16 -0.18 -17.87
CA GLU A 167 -21.96 0.55 -19.11
C GLU A 167 -21.42 1.97 -18.87
N PHE A 168 -21.98 2.67 -17.90
CA PHE A 168 -21.52 4.00 -17.51
C PHE A 168 -20.09 3.98 -16.96
N ALA A 169 -19.74 2.98 -16.15
CA ALA A 169 -18.37 2.78 -15.65
C ALA A 169 -17.37 2.57 -16.79
N LEU A 170 -17.71 1.77 -17.80
CA LEU A 170 -16.86 1.58 -18.99
C LEU A 170 -16.60 2.90 -19.72
N LYS A 171 -17.63 3.74 -19.89
CA LYS A 171 -17.48 5.07 -20.50
C LYS A 171 -16.54 5.96 -19.69
N ILE A 172 -16.70 6.01 -18.36
CA ILE A 172 -15.83 6.81 -17.47
C ILE A 172 -14.38 6.32 -17.55
N MET A 173 -14.14 5.01 -17.50
CA MET A 173 -12.78 4.46 -17.60
C MET A 173 -12.11 4.83 -18.93
N ASN A 174 -12.85 4.74 -20.04
CA ASN A 174 -12.33 5.07 -21.36
C ASN A 174 -12.07 6.58 -21.49
N GLN A 175 -12.97 7.44 -21.00
CA GLN A 175 -12.74 8.89 -20.95
C GLN A 175 -11.50 9.25 -20.11
N PHE A 176 -11.35 8.61 -18.96
CA PHE A 176 -10.20 8.82 -18.09
C PHE A 176 -8.89 8.39 -18.75
N TYR A 177 -8.90 7.26 -19.45
CA TYR A 177 -7.74 6.77 -20.22
C TYR A 177 -7.31 7.78 -21.30
N GLU A 178 -8.25 8.31 -22.08
CA GLU A 178 -7.94 9.30 -23.12
C GLU A 178 -7.32 10.58 -22.53
N GLN A 179 -7.83 11.04 -21.37
CA GLN A 179 -7.32 12.23 -20.71
C GLN A 179 -5.94 12.03 -20.05
N HIS A 180 -5.64 10.81 -19.57
CA HIS A 180 -4.47 10.52 -18.74
C HIS A 180 -3.54 9.46 -19.32
N ARG A 181 -3.57 9.28 -20.65
CA ARG A 181 -2.83 8.22 -21.35
C ARG A 181 -1.33 8.15 -21.01
N SER A 182 -0.68 9.29 -20.86
CA SER A 182 0.75 9.38 -20.52
C SER A 182 1.09 8.92 -19.09
N LYS A 183 0.08 8.80 -18.21
CA LYS A 183 0.24 8.37 -16.82
C LYS A 183 -0.08 6.88 -16.61
N MET A 184 -0.48 6.15 -17.66
CA MET A 184 -0.87 4.75 -17.54
C MET A 184 0.34 3.83 -17.71
N SER A 185 0.43 2.79 -16.88
CA SER A 185 1.41 1.72 -17.08
C SER A 185 1.08 0.91 -18.35
N PRO A 186 2.07 0.42 -19.11
CA PRO A 186 1.81 -0.42 -20.28
C PRO A 186 0.97 -1.67 -19.98
N ASN A 187 1.09 -2.22 -18.78
CA ASN A 187 0.40 -3.43 -18.33
C ASN A 187 -0.64 -3.15 -17.24
N TYR A 188 -1.31 -2.00 -17.31
CA TYR A 188 -2.31 -1.65 -16.30
C TYR A 188 -3.55 -2.55 -16.36
N HIS A 189 -4.18 -2.74 -15.21
CA HIS A 189 -5.42 -3.50 -15.06
C HIS A 189 -6.64 -2.60 -14.89
N LYS A 190 -7.78 -2.98 -15.48
CA LYS A 190 -9.07 -2.33 -15.27
C LYS A 190 -9.97 -3.25 -14.46
N LEU A 191 -10.44 -2.77 -13.31
CA LEU A 191 -11.25 -3.52 -12.37
C LEU A 191 -12.53 -2.76 -12.05
N ILE A 192 -13.67 -3.42 -12.20
CA ILE A 192 -14.95 -2.96 -11.67
C ILE A 192 -15.31 -3.87 -10.51
N VAL A 193 -15.61 -3.30 -9.34
CA VAL A 193 -16.09 -4.05 -8.17
C VAL A 193 -17.52 -3.64 -7.86
N CYS A 194 -18.45 -4.57 -7.99
CA CYS A 194 -19.87 -4.37 -7.74
C CYS A 194 -20.27 -4.85 -6.34
N LEU A 195 -20.79 -3.92 -5.53
CA LEU A 195 -21.37 -4.20 -4.21
C LEU A 195 -22.89 -4.12 -4.34
N SER A 196 -23.58 -5.26 -4.35
CA SER A 196 -25.04 -5.32 -4.55
C SER A 196 -25.67 -6.52 -3.86
N ASP A 197 -26.92 -6.39 -3.45
CA ASP A 197 -27.75 -7.46 -2.90
C ASP A 197 -28.77 -8.02 -3.92
N GLY A 198 -28.80 -7.50 -5.15
CA GLY A 198 -29.88 -7.75 -6.11
C GLY A 198 -29.43 -8.21 -7.50
N GLU A 199 -30.39 -8.67 -8.30
CA GLU A 199 -30.23 -8.78 -9.76
C GLU A 199 -30.69 -7.48 -10.42
N ASP A 200 -30.24 -7.24 -11.65
CA ASP A 200 -30.70 -6.11 -12.44
C ASP A 200 -32.22 -6.12 -12.62
N THR A 201 -32.89 -5.01 -12.32
CA THR A 201 -34.37 -4.92 -12.34
C THR A 201 -34.91 -3.96 -13.39
N CYS A 202 -34.08 -3.05 -13.89
CA CYS A 202 -34.54 -1.94 -14.73
C CYS A 202 -33.50 -1.41 -15.72
N SER A 203 -32.45 -2.16 -16.06
CA SER A 203 -31.54 -1.73 -17.11
C SER A 203 -32.13 -1.91 -18.50
N ASN A 204 -31.74 -1.02 -19.41
CA ASN A 204 -32.03 -1.14 -20.84
C ASN A 204 -31.04 -2.08 -21.54
N MET A 205 -29.83 -2.23 -20.97
CA MET A 205 -28.82 -3.16 -21.44
C MET A 205 -29.14 -4.62 -21.09
N THR A 206 -28.64 -5.54 -21.91
CA THR A 206 -28.78 -6.99 -21.65
C THR A 206 -27.49 -7.62 -21.15
N LEU A 207 -27.61 -8.70 -20.38
CA LEU A 207 -26.49 -9.44 -19.81
C LEU A 207 -25.45 -9.88 -20.86
N PRO A 208 -25.80 -10.49 -22.01
CA PRO A 208 -24.83 -10.87 -23.03
C PRO A 208 -24.06 -9.66 -23.60
N THR A 209 -24.76 -8.55 -23.85
CA THR A 209 -24.15 -7.32 -24.38
C THR A 209 -23.09 -6.78 -23.44
N ILE A 210 -23.39 -6.67 -22.14
CA ILE A 210 -22.42 -6.18 -21.15
C ILE A 210 -21.26 -7.17 -20.97
N ALA A 211 -21.54 -8.48 -20.94
CA ALA A 211 -20.49 -9.49 -20.83
C ALA A 211 -19.51 -9.44 -22.00
N GLU A 212 -20.00 -9.19 -23.23
CA GLU A 212 -19.17 -9.02 -24.41
C GLU A 212 -18.34 -7.74 -24.33
N ARG A 213 -18.93 -6.63 -23.88
CA ARG A 213 -18.22 -5.36 -23.72
C ARG A 213 -17.11 -5.39 -22.69
N LEU A 214 -17.34 -6.03 -21.54
CA LEU A 214 -16.30 -6.24 -20.52
C LEU A 214 -15.10 -7.02 -21.10
N LYS A 215 -15.36 -8.01 -21.95
CA LYS A 215 -14.32 -8.77 -22.66
C LYS A 215 -13.58 -7.91 -23.69
N GLN A 216 -14.32 -7.18 -24.52
CA GLN A 216 -13.76 -6.32 -25.57
C GLN A 216 -12.85 -5.24 -24.97
N ASP A 217 -13.27 -4.60 -23.88
CA ASP A 217 -12.50 -3.55 -23.21
C ASP A 217 -11.43 -4.12 -22.25
N ASN A 218 -11.31 -5.45 -22.11
CA ASN A 218 -10.40 -6.12 -21.17
C ASN A 218 -10.54 -5.60 -19.73
N VAL A 219 -11.78 -5.53 -19.25
CA VAL A 219 -12.15 -5.08 -17.89
C VAL A 219 -12.59 -6.27 -17.06
N ILE A 220 -11.96 -6.43 -15.90
CA ILE A 220 -12.30 -7.47 -14.93
C ILE A 220 -13.49 -6.98 -14.09
N PHE A 221 -14.50 -7.83 -13.93
CA PHE A 221 -15.70 -7.52 -13.14
C PHE A 221 -15.79 -8.44 -11.93
N ASP A 222 -15.61 -7.86 -10.75
CA ASP A 222 -15.81 -8.53 -9.48
C ASP A 222 -17.17 -8.16 -8.89
N SER A 223 -17.76 -9.07 -8.14
CA SER A 223 -19.00 -8.82 -7.44
C SER A 223 -19.00 -9.42 -6.04
N ILE A 224 -19.42 -8.61 -5.07
CA ILE A 224 -19.68 -8.98 -3.70
C ILE A 224 -21.19 -8.97 -3.53
N CYS A 225 -21.76 -10.17 -3.41
CA CYS A 225 -23.21 -10.35 -3.40
C CYS A 225 -23.72 -10.52 -1.96
N PHE A 226 -24.61 -9.61 -1.53
CA PHE A 226 -25.22 -9.64 -0.19
C PHE A 226 -26.58 -10.37 -0.15
N ASN A 227 -27.02 -10.93 -1.27
CA ASN A 227 -28.30 -11.63 -1.37
C ASN A 227 -28.32 -12.92 -0.50
N ARG A 228 -29.50 -13.51 -0.30
CA ARG A 228 -29.65 -14.86 0.28
C ARG A 228 -29.46 -15.98 -0.73
N LYS A 229 -29.61 -15.68 -2.02
CA LYS A 229 -29.48 -16.64 -3.13
C LYS A 229 -28.41 -16.16 -4.11
N GLU A 230 -27.74 -17.11 -4.73
CA GLU A 230 -26.75 -16.82 -5.77
C GLU A 230 -27.41 -16.14 -6.97
N ALA A 231 -26.83 -15.02 -7.39
CA ALA A 231 -27.27 -14.25 -8.56
C ALA A 231 -26.57 -14.77 -9.82
N LYS A 232 -27.28 -15.52 -10.65
CA LYS A 232 -26.68 -16.21 -11.82
C LYS A 232 -26.14 -15.22 -12.85
N SER A 233 -26.78 -14.06 -12.98
CA SER A 233 -26.34 -12.98 -13.86
C SER A 233 -24.97 -12.44 -13.47
N LEU A 234 -24.75 -12.17 -12.18
CA LEU A 234 -23.48 -11.68 -11.65
C LEU A 234 -22.37 -12.72 -11.78
N VAL A 235 -22.66 -13.99 -11.49
CA VAL A 235 -21.70 -15.09 -11.70
C VAL A 235 -21.27 -15.15 -13.16
N HIS A 236 -22.21 -14.97 -14.10
CA HIS A 236 -21.90 -14.96 -15.53
C HIS A 236 -20.99 -13.78 -15.93
N LEU A 237 -21.23 -12.57 -15.40
CA LEU A 237 -20.36 -11.40 -15.62
C LEU A 237 -18.95 -11.61 -15.07
N CYS A 238 -18.83 -12.10 -13.84
CA CYS A 238 -17.53 -12.38 -13.21
C CYS A 238 -16.76 -13.45 -13.99
N THR A 239 -17.42 -14.57 -14.32
CA THR A 239 -16.76 -15.65 -15.06
C THR A 239 -16.35 -15.22 -16.46
N SER A 240 -17.19 -14.43 -17.14
CA SER A 240 -16.91 -13.91 -18.49
C SER A 240 -15.74 -12.94 -18.52
N SER A 241 -15.54 -12.15 -17.46
CA SER A 241 -14.49 -11.13 -17.36
C SER A 241 -13.24 -11.60 -16.60
N ARG A 242 -13.20 -12.87 -16.15
CA ARG A 242 -12.15 -13.45 -15.28
C ARG A 242 -12.06 -12.77 -13.90
N GLY A 243 -13.18 -12.25 -13.40
CA GLY A 243 -13.30 -11.67 -12.07
C GLY A 243 -13.79 -12.65 -11.01
N TYR A 244 -13.87 -12.16 -9.78
CA TYR A 244 -14.27 -12.89 -8.59
C TYR A 244 -15.71 -12.57 -8.18
N TYR A 245 -16.47 -13.62 -7.89
CA TYR A 245 -17.81 -13.56 -7.32
C TYR A 245 -17.78 -14.11 -5.90
N TYR A 246 -18.01 -13.24 -4.92
CA TYR A 246 -17.98 -13.57 -3.50
C TYR A 246 -19.40 -13.85 -3.00
N PHE A 247 -19.71 -15.13 -2.81
CA PHE A 247 -20.97 -15.60 -2.25
C PHE A 247 -20.87 -17.06 -1.77
N PRO A 248 -21.55 -17.44 -0.67
CA PRO A 248 -22.06 -16.56 0.37
C PRO A 248 -20.90 -16.05 1.24
N ILE A 249 -21.07 -14.88 1.88
CA ILE A 249 -20.12 -14.40 2.91
C ILE A 249 -20.68 -14.79 4.28
N PRO A 250 -20.16 -15.86 4.93
CA PRO A 250 -20.61 -16.23 6.27
C PRO A 250 -20.23 -15.10 7.24
N HIS A 251 -21.03 -14.86 8.29
CA HIS A 251 -20.77 -13.80 9.29
C HIS A 251 -20.40 -12.45 8.66
N LEU A 252 -21.30 -11.92 7.81
CA LEU A 252 -21.06 -10.80 6.91
C LEU A 252 -20.31 -9.62 7.56
N GLU A 253 -20.71 -9.17 8.76
CA GLU A 253 -20.08 -8.02 9.43
C GLU A 253 -18.58 -8.21 9.68
N LYS A 254 -18.17 -9.42 10.09
CA LYS A 254 -16.77 -9.75 10.40
C LYS A 254 -15.98 -10.06 9.13
N ASN A 255 -16.57 -10.85 8.25
CA ASN A 255 -15.83 -11.43 7.14
C ASN A 255 -15.75 -10.50 5.93
N LEU A 256 -16.67 -9.54 5.77
CA LEU A 256 -16.61 -8.53 4.71
C LEU A 256 -15.36 -7.65 4.86
N ILE A 257 -15.10 -7.12 6.06
CA ILE A 257 -13.89 -6.31 6.32
C ILE A 257 -12.65 -7.16 6.07
N SER A 258 -12.60 -8.39 6.61
CA SER A 258 -11.46 -9.30 6.39
C SER A 258 -11.21 -9.63 4.92
N LEU A 259 -12.27 -9.64 4.09
CA LEU A 259 -12.17 -9.88 2.66
C LEU A 259 -11.49 -8.69 1.98
N PHE A 260 -11.91 -7.47 2.29
CA PHE A 260 -11.30 -6.24 1.77
C PHE A 260 -9.86 -6.02 2.28
N GLU A 261 -9.53 -6.55 3.45
CA GLU A 261 -8.16 -6.60 3.95
C GLU A 261 -7.26 -7.57 3.15
N ARG A 262 -7.80 -8.54 2.41
CA ARG A 262 -6.98 -9.47 1.61
C ARG A 262 -6.54 -8.82 0.30
N GLU A 263 -5.23 -8.80 0.06
CA GLU A 263 -4.66 -8.20 -1.15
C GLU A 263 -5.15 -8.79 -2.47
N PRO A 264 -5.20 -10.14 -2.65
CA PRO A 264 -5.72 -10.70 -3.90
C PRO A 264 -7.21 -10.40 -4.09
N ALA A 265 -7.94 -9.97 -3.05
CA ALA A 265 -9.32 -9.56 -3.21
C ALA A 265 -9.44 -8.32 -4.08
N MET A 266 -8.49 -7.38 -3.97
CA MET A 266 -8.62 -6.05 -4.59
C MET A 266 -7.48 -5.67 -5.53
N VAL A 267 -6.34 -6.36 -5.48
CA VAL A 267 -5.19 -6.13 -6.37
C VAL A 267 -5.14 -7.26 -7.40
N VAL A 268 -5.53 -6.96 -8.64
CA VAL A 268 -5.62 -7.93 -9.74
C VAL A 268 -4.30 -8.64 -9.95
N GLU A 269 -3.20 -7.90 -9.88
CA GLU A 269 -1.87 -8.42 -10.14
C GLU A 269 -1.43 -9.51 -9.13
N ARG A 270 -2.04 -9.55 -7.94
CA ARG A 270 -1.73 -10.49 -6.85
C ARG A 270 -2.60 -11.75 -6.89
N ARG A 271 -3.54 -11.85 -7.82
CA ARG A 271 -4.46 -12.99 -7.99
C ARG A 271 -3.80 -14.15 -8.70
N ASP A 272 -4.21 -15.37 -8.32
CA ASP A 272 -3.99 -16.55 -9.15
C ASP A 272 -4.80 -16.42 -10.46
N ARG A 273 -4.11 -16.44 -11.60
CA ARG A 273 -4.71 -16.26 -12.93
C ARG A 273 -5.64 -17.41 -13.33
N ASN A 274 -5.52 -18.57 -12.68
CA ASN A 274 -6.31 -19.75 -13.01
C ASN A 274 -7.63 -19.82 -12.22
N VAL A 275 -7.80 -18.96 -11.21
CA VAL A 275 -8.99 -18.91 -10.37
C VAL A 275 -9.86 -17.74 -10.82
N TYR A 276 -11.15 -17.96 -11.05
CA TYR A 276 -12.16 -16.93 -11.35
C TYR A 276 -13.57 -17.50 -11.15
N GLY A 277 -14.59 -16.64 -11.19
CA GLY A 277 -15.98 -17.03 -10.92
C GLY A 277 -16.25 -17.09 -9.42
N VAL A 278 -16.93 -18.13 -8.93
CA VAL A 278 -17.30 -18.25 -7.51
C VAL A 278 -16.06 -18.52 -6.66
N VAL A 279 -15.67 -17.54 -5.85
CA VAL A 279 -14.46 -17.62 -5.00
C VAL A 279 -14.84 -17.39 -3.55
N LYS A 280 -14.54 -18.37 -2.69
CA LYS A 280 -14.74 -18.26 -1.24
C LYS A 280 -13.61 -17.52 -0.56
N GLU A 281 -12.38 -17.81 -0.97
CA GLU A 281 -11.18 -17.22 -0.41
C GLU A 281 -10.19 -16.89 -1.52
N PRO A 282 -9.84 -15.61 -1.71
CA PRO A 282 -8.88 -15.23 -2.72
C PRO A 282 -7.47 -15.60 -2.24
N LYS A 283 -6.75 -16.39 -3.03
CA LYS A 283 -5.39 -16.83 -2.74
C LYS A 283 -4.38 -15.95 -3.47
N LEU A 284 -3.24 -15.72 -2.81
CA LEU A 284 -2.06 -15.12 -3.44
C LEU A 284 -1.50 -16.09 -4.48
N CYS A 285 -1.16 -15.58 -5.67
CA CYS A 285 -0.49 -16.38 -6.68
C CYS A 285 0.85 -16.94 -6.13
N GLU A 286 1.08 -18.25 -6.20
CA GLU A 286 2.26 -18.91 -5.60
C GLU A 286 3.59 -18.37 -6.17
N ALA A 287 3.63 -18.07 -7.47
CA ALA A 287 4.77 -17.41 -8.11
C ALA A 287 5.09 -16.03 -7.52
N LYS A 288 4.12 -15.39 -6.85
CA LYS A 288 4.23 -14.10 -6.15
C LYS A 288 4.15 -14.19 -4.62
N ALA A 289 3.91 -15.37 -4.05
CA ALA A 289 4.12 -15.63 -2.63
C ALA A 289 5.62 -15.75 -2.28
N LEU A 290 6.44 -16.19 -3.27
CA LEU A 290 7.90 -16.12 -3.24
C LEU A 290 8.44 -14.78 -3.79
N HIS A 291 7.64 -14.08 -4.60
CA HIS A 291 7.91 -12.73 -5.06
C HIS A 291 7.33 -11.73 -4.05
N VAL A 292 8.07 -11.49 -2.96
CA VAL A 292 8.20 -10.11 -2.45
C VAL A 292 8.26 -9.23 -3.69
N PRO A 293 7.47 -8.14 -3.81
CA PRO A 293 7.54 -7.30 -5.00
C PRO A 293 9.01 -7.11 -5.30
N ALA A 294 9.44 -7.56 -6.48
CA ALA A 294 10.62 -6.99 -7.06
C ALA A 294 10.28 -5.51 -7.09
N ILE A 295 10.77 -4.78 -6.08
CA ILE A 295 11.14 -3.40 -6.30
C ILE A 295 12.02 -3.54 -7.52
N ASN A 296 11.50 -3.15 -8.68
CA ASN A 296 12.25 -3.13 -9.90
C ASN A 296 13.52 -2.33 -9.58
N LEU A 297 14.62 -3.06 -9.41
CA LEU A 297 15.97 -2.54 -9.45
C LEU A 297 16.20 -2.21 -10.92
N GLY A 298 15.69 -1.05 -11.31
CA GLY A 298 15.79 -0.45 -12.61
C GLY A 298 15.44 1.01 -12.39
N GLU A 299 16.44 1.76 -11.95
CA GLU A 299 16.40 3.21 -11.73
C GLU A 299 15.22 3.66 -10.86
N ALA A 300 15.44 3.77 -9.55
CA ALA A 300 14.53 4.54 -8.71
C ALA A 300 14.34 5.93 -9.35
N PRO A 301 13.11 6.35 -9.72
CA PRO A 301 12.89 7.74 -10.06
C PRO A 301 13.05 8.48 -8.73
N VAL A 302 14.21 9.08 -8.52
CA VAL A 302 14.43 10.02 -7.42
C VAL A 302 13.49 11.19 -7.68
N LYS A 303 12.28 11.11 -7.12
CA LYS A 303 11.36 12.23 -7.00
C LYS A 303 11.62 12.86 -5.65
N ASP A 304 11.98 14.14 -5.69
CA ASP A 304 12.32 14.96 -4.52
C ASP A 304 11.14 15.05 -3.56
N ILE A 305 11.05 14.06 -2.66
CA ILE A 305 10.29 14.18 -1.44
C ILE A 305 11.05 15.23 -0.62
N ALA A 306 10.48 16.41 -0.42
CA ALA A 306 11.03 17.37 0.51
C ALA A 306 11.23 16.66 1.87
N VAL A 307 12.47 16.43 2.26
CA VAL A 307 12.82 15.81 3.55
C VAL A 307 13.11 16.94 4.51
N SER A 308 12.59 16.86 5.74
CA SER A 308 12.91 17.89 6.73
C SER A 308 14.40 17.83 7.09
N ASN A 309 15.05 18.98 7.27
CA ASN A 309 16.47 19.04 7.67
C ASN A 309 16.74 18.32 8.99
N GLN A 310 15.74 18.30 9.89
CA GLN A 310 15.79 17.59 11.17
C GLN A 310 15.77 16.06 10.97
N THR A 311 14.91 15.58 10.05
CA THR A 311 14.84 14.16 9.67
C THR A 311 16.16 13.68 9.08
N LEU A 312 16.72 14.39 8.08
CA LEU A 312 17.98 14.01 7.44
C LEU A 312 19.12 13.92 8.47
N SER A 313 19.28 14.99 9.27
CA SER A 313 20.32 15.06 10.30
C SER A 313 20.18 13.93 11.32
N ARG A 314 18.94 13.60 11.69
CA ARG A 314 18.68 12.49 12.62
C ARG A 314 19.00 11.13 12.00
N VAL A 315 18.56 10.86 10.77
CA VAL A 315 18.82 9.58 10.08
C VAL A 315 20.32 9.35 9.89
N LEU A 316 21.06 10.38 9.50
CA LEU A 316 22.54 10.30 9.39
C LEU A 316 23.18 10.01 10.76
N ARG A 317 22.68 10.62 11.83
CA ARG A 317 23.13 10.32 13.19
C ARG A 317 22.83 8.89 13.61
N GLU A 318 21.68 8.34 13.25
CA GLU A 318 21.35 6.93 13.51
C GLU A 318 22.31 5.99 12.75
N ALA A 319 22.60 6.27 11.48
CA ALA A 319 23.55 5.47 10.70
C ALA A 319 24.95 5.49 11.34
N ASN A 320 25.42 6.66 11.78
CA ASN A 320 26.70 6.79 12.48
C ASN A 320 26.69 6.11 13.85
N ASN A 321 25.59 6.20 14.59
CA ASN A 321 25.43 5.53 15.89
C ASN A 321 25.54 4.01 15.74
N LEU A 322 24.88 3.43 14.73
CA LEU A 322 24.94 1.98 14.47
C LEU A 322 26.30 1.52 13.94
N LYS A 323 27.04 2.38 13.22
CA LYS A 323 28.44 2.10 12.85
C LYS A 323 29.34 2.01 14.08
N GLN A 324 29.16 2.89 15.07
CA GLN A 324 29.95 2.90 16.30
C GLN A 324 29.53 1.79 17.27
N ARG A 325 28.22 1.50 17.33
CA ARG A 325 27.62 0.49 18.20
C ARG A 325 27.12 -0.68 17.35
N SER A 326 28.07 -1.41 16.78
CA SER A 326 27.76 -2.59 15.98
C SER A 326 26.98 -3.61 16.82
N LEU A 327 25.87 -4.11 16.28
CA LEU A 327 25.12 -5.21 16.85
C LEU A 327 25.50 -6.49 16.12
N GLU A 328 25.99 -7.50 16.83
CA GLU A 328 26.54 -8.73 16.23
C GLU A 328 25.56 -9.45 15.28
N ASN A 329 24.26 -9.32 15.56
CA ASN A 329 23.21 -9.94 14.77
C ASN A 329 22.82 -9.17 13.50
N PHE A 330 23.25 -7.92 13.31
CA PHE A 330 22.74 -7.08 12.23
C PHE A 330 23.84 -6.56 11.31
N ILE A 331 23.54 -6.56 10.01
CA ILE A 331 24.34 -5.93 8.97
C ILE A 331 23.45 -4.90 8.29
N ILE A 332 23.87 -3.64 8.32
CA ILE A 332 23.04 -2.51 7.88
C ILE A 332 23.54 -1.97 6.55
N PHE A 333 22.62 -1.78 5.63
CA PHE A 333 22.84 -1.25 4.29
C PHE A 333 21.96 0.00 4.12
N VAL A 334 22.59 1.16 4.01
CA VAL A 334 21.90 2.42 3.73
C VAL A 334 21.81 2.58 2.22
N CYS A 335 20.60 2.76 1.68
CA CYS A 335 20.43 2.92 0.24
C CYS A 335 21.13 4.21 -0.24
N LYS A 336 21.96 4.10 -1.28
CA LYS A 336 22.74 5.21 -1.85
C LYS A 336 21.83 6.29 -2.44
N ASP A 337 20.75 5.88 -3.09
CA ASP A 337 19.82 6.79 -3.75
C ASP A 337 18.85 7.46 -2.77
N ASN A 338 18.63 6.85 -1.60
CA ASN A 338 17.74 7.39 -0.58
C ASN A 338 18.12 6.93 0.84
N ILE A 339 18.75 7.84 1.58
CA ILE A 339 19.19 7.56 2.95
C ILE A 339 18.03 7.28 3.93
N LEU A 340 16.78 7.57 3.56
CA LEU A 340 15.57 7.25 4.35
C LEU A 340 15.12 5.80 4.17
N PHE A 341 15.79 5.00 3.36
CA PHE A 341 15.48 3.59 3.16
C PHE A 341 16.70 2.74 3.46
N TRP A 342 16.59 1.87 4.46
CA TRP A 342 17.64 0.93 4.81
C TRP A 342 17.20 -0.50 4.56
N LYS A 343 18.19 -1.34 4.27
CA LYS A 343 18.08 -2.79 4.28
C LYS A 343 18.95 -3.32 5.40
N ILE A 344 18.43 -4.28 6.14
CA ILE A 344 19.15 -4.85 7.28
C ILE A 344 19.10 -6.36 7.15
N ILE A 345 20.26 -7.01 7.12
CA ILE A 345 20.32 -8.47 7.26
C ILE A 345 20.46 -8.78 8.74
N MET A 346 19.52 -9.56 9.28
CA MET A 346 19.53 -10.05 10.64
C MET A 346 19.90 -11.53 10.66
N LYS A 347 20.91 -11.88 11.45
CA LYS A 347 21.24 -13.25 11.83
C LYS A 347 20.43 -13.63 13.05
N GLY A 348 19.80 -14.80 12.99
CA GLY A 348 19.08 -15.35 14.14
C GLY A 348 19.93 -15.40 15.40
N PRO A 349 19.44 -14.87 16.54
CA PRO A 349 20.20 -14.84 17.78
C PRO A 349 20.58 -16.23 18.28
N THR A 350 21.82 -16.38 18.73
CA THR A 350 22.30 -17.61 19.36
C THR A 350 21.51 -17.92 20.62
N GLY A 351 21.15 -19.19 20.84
CA GLY A 351 20.33 -19.59 21.98
C GLY A 351 18.82 -19.44 21.76
N THR A 352 18.39 -19.06 20.56
CA THR A 352 16.97 -19.07 20.16
C THR A 352 16.73 -20.12 19.05
N SER A 353 15.47 -20.49 18.84
CA SER A 353 15.05 -21.36 17.72
C SER A 353 15.22 -20.71 16.34
N TYR A 354 15.59 -19.43 16.31
CA TYR A 354 15.94 -18.67 15.11
C TYR A 354 17.43 -18.80 14.74
N CYS A 355 18.26 -19.36 15.62
CA CYS A 355 19.70 -19.52 15.37
C CYS A 355 19.98 -20.34 14.10
N GLY A 356 20.98 -19.90 13.32
CA GLY A 356 21.39 -20.56 12.06
C GLY A 356 20.65 -20.08 10.81
N TYR A 357 19.65 -19.21 10.95
CA TYR A 357 18.88 -18.63 9.85
C TYR A 357 19.16 -17.14 9.68
N THR A 358 18.83 -16.59 8.51
CA THR A 358 18.97 -15.16 8.22
C THR A 358 17.70 -14.56 7.64
N TRP A 359 17.47 -13.28 7.94
CA TRP A 359 16.33 -12.51 7.45
C TRP A 359 16.78 -11.18 6.89
N LEU A 360 16.20 -10.79 5.75
CA LEU A 360 16.27 -9.43 5.26
C LEU A 360 15.11 -8.62 5.84
N LEU A 361 15.40 -7.43 6.34
CA LEU A 361 14.45 -6.43 6.81
C LEU A 361 14.57 -5.15 5.97
N SER A 362 13.47 -4.42 5.85
CA SER A 362 13.45 -3.05 5.33
C SER A 362 13.07 -2.05 6.42
N VAL A 363 13.71 -0.89 6.39
CA VAL A 363 13.38 0.26 7.24
C VAL A 363 13.07 1.46 6.35
N GLU A 364 11.92 2.09 6.56
CA GLU A 364 11.53 3.36 5.91
C GLU A 364 11.33 4.44 6.97
N PHE A 365 12.07 5.55 6.85
CA PHE A 365 11.95 6.70 7.74
C PHE A 365 10.93 7.71 7.18
N PRO A 366 9.96 8.19 7.99
CA PRO A 366 9.05 9.25 7.59
C PRO A 366 9.77 10.55 7.24
N SER A 367 9.75 10.96 5.97
CA SER A 367 10.53 12.09 5.45
C SER A 367 10.27 13.45 6.13
N GLN A 368 9.06 13.66 6.64
CA GLN A 368 8.64 14.92 7.24
C GLN A 368 8.53 14.86 8.77
N THR A 369 8.27 13.67 9.31
CA THR A 369 7.86 13.51 10.72
C THR A 369 8.83 12.70 11.54
N TYR A 370 9.87 12.09 10.97
CA TYR A 370 10.89 11.42 11.77
C TYR A 370 11.81 12.46 12.45
N PRO A 371 12.11 12.37 13.76
CA PRO A 371 11.82 11.25 14.69
C PRO A 371 10.54 11.40 15.53
N LEU A 372 9.67 12.38 15.27
CA LEU A 372 8.37 12.49 15.98
C LEU A 372 7.49 11.25 15.76
N ARG A 373 7.52 10.67 14.54
CA ARG A 373 6.92 9.37 14.25
C ARG A 373 7.99 8.28 14.05
N PRO A 374 7.70 7.02 14.41
CA PRO A 374 8.61 5.89 14.24
C PRO A 374 8.88 5.59 12.76
N PRO A 375 10.02 4.95 12.46
CA PRO A 375 10.24 4.32 11.17
C PRO A 375 9.35 3.10 11.01
N GLU A 376 9.02 2.76 9.76
CA GLU A 376 8.34 1.52 9.45
C GLU A 376 9.37 0.42 9.23
N ILE A 377 9.22 -0.71 9.93
CA ILE A 377 10.13 -1.86 9.84
C ILE A 377 9.34 -3.10 9.44
N ARG A 378 9.85 -3.80 8.43
CA ARG A 378 9.24 -5.03 7.91
C ARG A 378 10.28 -6.10 7.64
N PHE A 379 9.93 -7.34 7.98
CA PHE A 379 10.60 -8.54 7.51
C PHE A 379 10.26 -8.76 6.04
N ILE A 380 11.27 -8.67 5.19
CA ILE A 380 11.18 -9.01 3.77
C ILE A 380 11.23 -10.54 3.61
N THR A 381 12.16 -11.18 4.32
CA THR A 381 12.17 -12.63 4.45
C THR A 381 11.08 -13.05 5.44
N PRO A 382 10.14 -13.95 5.09
CA PRO A 382 9.10 -14.41 6.01
C PRO A 382 9.66 -14.96 7.33
N ILE A 383 9.02 -14.59 8.44
CA ILE A 383 9.39 -15.06 9.78
C ILE A 383 8.17 -15.61 10.51
N TYR A 384 8.35 -16.75 11.17
CA TYR A 384 7.34 -17.35 12.02
C TYR A 384 7.47 -16.81 13.46
N HIS A 385 6.68 -15.80 13.79
CA HIS A 385 6.64 -15.19 15.12
C HIS A 385 5.22 -14.75 15.50
N CYS A 386 4.83 -14.82 16.78
CA CYS A 386 3.49 -14.41 17.23
C CYS A 386 3.26 -12.89 17.20
N ASN A 387 4.31 -12.09 17.47
CA ASN A 387 4.27 -10.61 17.43
C ASN A 387 4.64 -9.99 16.06
N ILE A 388 4.74 -10.79 15.00
CA ILE A 388 5.03 -10.32 13.64
C ILE A 388 3.90 -10.80 12.72
N SER A 389 3.36 -9.89 11.91
CA SER A 389 2.26 -10.20 11.00
C SER A 389 2.73 -11.03 9.81
N GLU A 390 1.80 -11.57 9.04
CA GLU A 390 2.12 -12.39 7.85
C GLU A 390 2.83 -11.60 6.75
N ASP A 391 2.58 -10.29 6.64
CA ASP A 391 3.27 -9.34 5.76
C ASP A 391 4.58 -8.81 6.36
N GLY A 392 5.07 -9.41 7.44
CA GLY A 392 6.36 -9.11 8.06
C GLY A 392 6.40 -7.83 8.88
N LYS A 393 5.27 -7.15 9.11
CA LYS A 393 5.22 -5.92 9.89
C LYS A 393 5.45 -6.20 11.38
N ILE A 394 6.33 -5.42 11.98
CA ILE A 394 6.60 -5.45 13.41
C ILE A 394 5.67 -4.44 14.08
N CYS A 395 4.73 -4.91 14.90
CA CYS A 395 3.81 -4.04 15.63
C CYS A 395 4.03 -4.17 17.14
N HIS A 396 5.22 -3.73 17.57
CA HIS A 396 5.61 -3.70 18.98
C HIS A 396 5.42 -2.30 19.57
N GLU A 397 5.20 -2.21 20.89
CA GLU A 397 4.96 -0.93 21.59
C GLU A 397 6.08 0.09 21.36
N ILE A 398 7.32 -0.36 21.20
CA ILE A 398 8.48 0.50 20.89
C ILE A 398 8.30 1.30 19.59
N LEU A 399 7.51 0.80 18.63
CA LEU A 399 7.16 1.48 17.38
C LEU A 399 5.73 2.07 17.42
N ARG A 400 5.11 2.14 18.61
CA ARG A 400 3.74 2.62 18.82
C ARG A 400 3.69 3.53 20.05
N SER A 401 3.07 3.07 21.14
CA SER A 401 2.83 3.82 22.38
C SER A 401 4.10 4.23 23.11
N HIS A 402 5.17 3.43 23.01
CA HIS A 402 6.47 3.70 23.64
C HIS A 402 7.47 4.39 22.71
N TRP A 403 7.07 4.74 21.49
CA TRP A 403 7.93 5.53 20.62
C TRP A 403 8.09 6.95 21.16
N THR A 404 9.34 7.41 21.25
CA THR A 404 9.66 8.81 21.51
C THR A 404 10.69 9.28 20.50
N SER A 405 10.79 10.59 20.29
CA SER A 405 11.84 11.16 19.43
C SER A 405 13.26 10.90 19.94
N GLN A 406 13.42 10.39 21.17
CA GLN A 406 14.70 9.97 21.74
C GLN A 406 15.05 8.53 21.40
N THR A 407 14.06 7.67 21.10
CA THR A 407 14.26 6.26 20.74
C THR A 407 15.18 6.16 19.51
N THR A 408 16.26 5.38 19.63
CA THR A 408 17.24 5.20 18.55
C THR A 408 16.97 3.93 17.75
N MET A 409 17.51 3.85 16.53
CA MET A 409 17.47 2.61 15.75
C MET A 409 18.21 1.46 16.45
N TYR A 410 19.22 1.77 17.26
CA TYR A 410 19.88 0.77 18.11
C TYR A 410 18.91 0.16 19.12
N ASP A 411 18.10 0.99 19.80
CA ASP A 411 17.10 0.52 20.77
C ASP A 411 16.03 -0.34 20.08
N VAL A 412 15.60 0.08 18.89
CA VAL A 412 14.63 -0.65 18.08
C VAL A 412 15.16 -2.03 17.68
N LEU A 413 16.36 -2.10 17.10
CA LEU A 413 16.96 -3.37 16.67
C LEU A 413 17.22 -4.30 17.87
N LYS A 414 17.64 -3.74 19.01
CA LYS A 414 17.78 -4.49 20.26
C LYS A 414 16.44 -5.08 20.72
N GLN A 415 15.35 -4.32 20.62
CA GLN A 415 14.02 -4.82 20.98
C GLN A 415 13.53 -5.93 20.06
N ILE A 416 13.84 -5.86 18.76
CA ILE A 416 13.55 -6.94 17.82
C ILE A 416 14.24 -8.25 18.25
N VAL A 417 15.51 -8.18 18.64
CA VAL A 417 16.22 -9.35 19.19
C VAL A 417 15.57 -9.83 20.48
N SER A 418 15.20 -8.92 21.38
CA SER A 418 14.52 -9.26 22.64
C SER A 418 13.22 -10.03 22.41
N LEU A 419 12.43 -9.64 21.40
CA LEU A 419 11.19 -10.36 21.04
C LEU A 419 11.47 -11.80 20.59
N LEU A 420 12.56 -12.03 19.86
CA LEU A 420 12.94 -13.38 19.43
C LEU A 420 13.35 -14.27 20.61
N PHE A 421 13.90 -13.70 21.68
CA PHE A 421 14.20 -14.43 22.92
C PHE A 421 12.96 -14.64 23.77
N GLN A 422 12.09 -13.63 23.86
CA GLN A 422 10.91 -13.62 24.72
C GLN A 422 9.71 -13.13 23.92
N PRO A 423 9.04 -14.03 23.18
CA PRO A 423 7.82 -13.68 22.47
C PRO A 423 6.70 -13.33 23.46
N GLU A 424 5.80 -12.44 23.06
CA GLU A 424 4.72 -11.92 23.90
C GLU A 424 3.37 -12.47 23.41
N PRO A 425 2.94 -13.68 23.82
CA PRO A 425 1.74 -14.30 23.27
C PRO A 425 0.42 -13.66 23.74
N ASN A 426 0.46 -12.78 24.74
CA ASN A 426 -0.71 -11.98 25.15
C ASN A 426 -0.97 -10.81 24.19
N ASP A 427 0.09 -10.30 23.55
CA ASP A 427 0.06 -9.19 22.60
C ASP A 427 0.38 -9.67 21.18
N ALA A 428 -0.02 -10.91 20.87
CA ALA A 428 0.24 -11.53 19.58
C ALA A 428 -0.57 -10.87 18.46
N LEU A 429 0.09 -10.55 17.35
CA LEU A 429 -0.57 -10.13 16.11
C LEU A 429 -1.27 -11.30 15.42
N SER A 430 -0.69 -12.50 15.55
CA SER A 430 -1.33 -13.74 15.12
C SER A 430 -1.86 -14.47 16.35
N THR A 431 -3.16 -14.37 16.58
CA THR A 431 -3.83 -15.06 17.70
C THR A 431 -3.58 -16.56 17.66
N ALA A 432 -3.63 -17.18 16.47
CA ALA A 432 -3.32 -18.59 16.28
C ALA A 432 -1.91 -18.97 16.77
N LYS A 433 -0.88 -18.20 16.38
CA LYS A 433 0.50 -18.43 16.83
C LYS A 433 0.67 -18.17 18.33
N GLY A 434 0.02 -17.14 18.86
CA GLY A 434 0.05 -16.81 20.29
C GLY A 434 -0.61 -17.89 21.15
N ASP A 435 -1.77 -18.39 20.72
CA ASP A 435 -2.49 -19.48 21.39
C ASP A 435 -1.71 -20.80 21.30
N LEU A 436 -1.12 -21.10 20.14
CA LEU A 436 -0.27 -22.28 19.97
C LEU A 436 0.95 -22.20 20.88
N LEU A 437 1.62 -21.04 20.96
CA LEU A 437 2.76 -20.84 21.86
C LEU A 437 2.38 -21.05 23.34
N LYS A 438 1.15 -20.67 23.75
CA LYS A 438 0.63 -20.87 25.11
C LYS A 438 0.24 -22.31 25.40
N THR A 439 -0.42 -22.97 24.45
CA THR A 439 -1.08 -24.26 24.67
C THR A 439 -0.20 -25.45 24.30
N ALA A 440 0.62 -25.33 23.27
CA ALA A 440 1.49 -26.38 22.75
C ALA A 440 2.82 -25.78 22.23
N PRO A 441 3.73 -25.36 23.13
CA PRO A 441 4.99 -24.71 22.74
C PRO A 441 5.89 -25.61 21.90
N GLU A 442 5.85 -26.93 22.07
CA GLU A 442 6.63 -27.87 21.25
C GLU A 442 6.17 -27.88 19.78
N ASP A 443 4.86 -27.82 19.55
CA ASP A 443 4.30 -27.73 18.20
C ASP A 443 4.61 -26.39 17.55
N TYR A 444 4.53 -25.29 18.32
CA TYR A 444 4.98 -23.98 17.86
C TYR A 444 6.44 -24.01 17.39
N LEU A 445 7.33 -24.63 18.18
CA LEU A 445 8.75 -24.75 17.84
C LEU A 445 8.98 -25.62 16.60
N LYS A 446 8.19 -26.68 16.42
CA LYS A 446 8.23 -27.54 15.23
C LYS A 446 7.80 -26.79 13.98
N GLU A 447 6.70 -26.05 14.04
CA GLU A 447 6.22 -25.22 12.92
C GLU A 447 7.21 -24.10 12.58
N LEU A 448 7.73 -23.42 13.60
CA LEU A 448 8.77 -22.39 13.44
C LEU A 448 9.99 -22.96 12.72
N LYS A 449 10.48 -24.15 13.13
CA LYS A 449 11.62 -24.78 12.48
C LYS A 449 11.33 -25.11 11.02
N GLN A 450 10.18 -25.71 10.72
CA GLN A 450 9.77 -26.01 9.35
C GLN A 450 9.66 -24.74 8.48
N HIS A 451 9.14 -23.65 9.05
CA HIS A 451 9.04 -22.36 8.38
C HIS A 451 10.43 -21.77 8.09
N ASN A 452 11.33 -21.77 9.08
CA ASN A 452 12.68 -21.24 8.92
C ASN A 452 13.48 -22.05 7.89
N GLU A 453 13.34 -23.38 7.90
CA GLU A 453 13.96 -24.28 6.92
C GLU A 453 13.51 -23.97 5.48
N LYS A 454 12.28 -23.48 5.30
CA LYS A 454 11.70 -23.14 4.01
C LYS A 454 12.10 -21.76 3.51
N TYR A 455 12.13 -20.75 4.38
CA TYR A 455 12.22 -19.35 3.96
C TYR A 455 13.49 -18.60 4.39
N ALA A 456 14.18 -19.04 5.44
CA ALA A 456 15.23 -18.26 6.10
C ALA A 456 16.63 -18.90 6.02
N LYS A 457 16.82 -19.86 5.10
CA LYS A 457 18.10 -20.55 4.87
C LYS A 457 19.12 -19.78 4.05
N ALA A 458 18.71 -18.69 3.40
CA ALA A 458 19.60 -17.93 2.55
C ALA A 458 20.82 -17.47 3.35
N THR A 459 22.00 -17.50 2.75
CA THR A 459 23.21 -16.95 3.35
C THR A 459 23.22 -15.43 3.23
N ILE A 460 24.09 -14.78 4.02
CA ILE A 460 24.29 -13.33 3.94
C ILE A 460 24.73 -12.94 2.53
N GLU A 461 25.64 -13.72 1.92
CA GLU A 461 26.13 -13.48 0.55
C GLU A 461 25.01 -13.61 -0.48
N GLU A 462 24.17 -14.63 -0.36
CA GLU A 462 23.01 -14.82 -1.25
C GLU A 462 22.03 -13.64 -1.16
N LEU A 463 21.69 -13.20 0.06
CA LEU A 463 20.82 -12.04 0.26
C LEU A 463 21.47 -10.74 -0.23
N THR A 464 22.77 -10.55 0.03
CA THR A 464 23.53 -9.40 -0.45
C THR A 464 23.52 -9.33 -1.98
N ASN A 465 23.76 -10.45 -2.66
CA ASN A 465 23.77 -10.50 -4.12
C ASN A 465 22.36 -10.35 -4.73
N GLN A 466 21.37 -11.07 -4.17
CA GLN A 466 19.99 -11.04 -4.66
C GLN A 466 19.39 -9.63 -4.63
N TYR A 467 19.70 -8.85 -3.60
CA TYR A 467 19.15 -7.51 -3.40
C TYR A 467 20.14 -6.39 -3.74
N GLN A 468 21.27 -6.71 -4.39
CA GLN A 468 22.31 -5.75 -4.79
C GLN A 468 22.72 -4.82 -3.63
N LEU A 469 22.93 -5.41 -2.46
CA LEU A 469 23.18 -4.66 -1.23
C LEU A 469 24.64 -4.26 -1.16
N GLU A 470 24.94 -3.02 -1.48
CA GLU A 470 26.28 -2.48 -1.29
C GLU A 470 26.43 -2.00 0.15
N GLN A 471 27.37 -2.60 0.91
CA GLN A 471 27.75 -2.04 2.19
C GLN A 471 28.26 -0.63 1.97
N PHE A 472 27.96 0.26 2.91
CA PHE A 472 28.51 1.61 2.90
C PHE A 472 30.04 1.52 3.05
N SER A 473 30.76 1.41 1.94
CA SER A 473 32.22 1.42 1.88
C SER A 473 32.71 2.87 1.89
N THR A 474 33.62 3.14 2.84
CA THR A 474 34.34 4.39 3.12
C THR A 474 34.82 5.15 1.90
#